data_AF-X1CUB1-F1
#
_entry.id   AF-X1CUB1-F1
#
_cell.length_a   1.000
_cell.length_b   1.000
_cell.length_c   1.000
_cell.angle_alpha   90.00
_cell.angle_beta   90.00
_cell.angle_gamma   90.00
#
_symmetry.space_group_name_H-M   'P 1'
#
loop_
_entity.id
_entity.type
_entity.pdbx_description
1 polymer ?
#
loop_
_entity_poly.entity_id
_entity_poly.type
_entity_poly.pdbx_seq_one_letter_code
_entity_poly.pdbx_strand_id
1 'polypeptide(L)'
;MKDNSKKNKRPIIEFEGKKYIFSVRSIILFAIGVPVSAYLIYLFFDLELNFWLHEIVVKQTVFFLNLFFDMGASTGYTHVGKYYWEFIVPERPPIGFETFCTGVQAICVFAGIIIFTPHSHDSATNEDIIWRKAKALIVSSVIFYVVNII
;
A
#
# COMPACT_ATOMS: atom_id res chain seq x y z
N MET A 1 27.95 19.74 40.37
CA MET A 1 27.56 18.42 39.83
C MET A 1 26.21 18.61 39.14
N LYS A 2 26.18 18.82 37.81
CA LYS A 2 24.95 19.11 37.07
C LYS A 2 24.13 17.83 36.98
N ASP A 3 22.98 17.82 37.65
CA ASP A 3 21.96 16.78 37.55
C ASP A 3 21.51 16.67 36.08
N ASN A 4 21.87 15.54 35.46
CA ASN A 4 21.63 15.23 34.06
C ASN A 4 20.41 14.29 33.92
N SER A 5 19.43 14.37 34.83
CA SER A 5 18.18 13.64 34.68
C SER A 5 17.24 14.33 33.69
N LYS A 6 17.58 14.28 32.39
CA LYS A 6 16.55 14.33 31.34
C LYS A 6 15.66 13.09 31.54
N LYS A 7 14.65 13.20 32.41
CA LYS A 7 13.53 12.25 32.51
C LYS A 7 12.86 12.25 31.14
N ASN A 8 13.33 11.33 30.30
CA ASN A 8 12.80 11.09 28.97
C ASN A 8 11.39 10.52 29.20
N LYS A 9 10.38 11.40 29.30
CA LYS A 9 8.98 11.02 29.50
C LYS A 9 8.56 10.24 28.26
N ARG A 10 8.70 8.91 28.34
CA ARG A 10 8.24 8.03 27.27
C ARG A 10 6.73 8.16 27.19
N PRO A 11 6.15 8.30 25.98
CA PRO A 11 4.70 8.32 25.82
C PRO A 11 4.12 6.98 26.29
N ILE A 12 3.12 7.05 27.16
CA ILE A 12 2.40 5.91 27.72
C ILE A 12 0.94 6.03 27.31
N ILE A 13 0.40 4.99 26.70
CA ILE A 13 -1.01 4.85 26.39
C ILE A 13 -1.56 3.74 27.29
N GLU A 14 -2.67 3.99 27.96
CA GLU A 14 -3.35 2.99 28.78
C GLU A 14 -4.59 2.50 28.03
N PHE A 15 -4.68 1.19 27.81
CA PHE A 15 -5.78 0.55 27.11
C PHE A 15 -6.12 -0.76 27.83
N GLU A 16 -7.39 -0.97 28.17
CA GLU A 16 -7.86 -2.15 28.92
C GLU A 16 -7.06 -2.42 30.22
N GLY A 17 -6.68 -1.36 30.94
CA GLY A 17 -5.89 -1.47 32.17
C GLY A 17 -4.41 -1.90 31.95
N LYS A 18 -3.98 -2.03 30.69
CA LYS A 18 -2.59 -2.29 30.31
C LYS A 18 -1.90 -1.02 29.84
N LYS A 19 -0.67 -0.81 30.28
CA LYS A 19 0.15 0.36 29.93
C LYS A 19 1.11 0.02 28.80
N TYR A 20 0.94 0.67 27.67
CA TYR A 20 1.78 0.55 26.49
C TYR A 20 2.75 1.72 26.44
N ILE A 21 4.04 1.41 26.60
CA ILE A 21 5.11 2.41 26.56
C ILE A 21 5.69 2.45 25.15
N PHE A 22 5.70 3.61 24.53
CA PHE A 22 6.24 3.81 23.18
C PHE A 22 7.50 4.67 23.20
N SER A 23 8.32 4.52 22.16
CA SER A 23 9.44 5.43 21.91
C SER A 23 8.97 6.62 21.10
N VAL A 24 9.36 7.84 21.50
CA VAL A 24 9.10 9.08 20.74
C VAL A 24 9.66 8.98 19.32
N ARG A 25 10.82 8.32 19.16
CA ARG A 25 11.41 8.10 17.83
C ARG A 25 10.49 7.27 16.93
N SER A 26 9.85 6.23 17.48
CA SER A 26 8.93 5.38 16.73
C SER A 26 7.66 6.13 16.31
N ILE A 27 7.17 7.06 17.13
CA ILE A 27 6.01 7.90 16.78
C ILE A 27 6.38 8.90 15.68
N ILE A 28 7.55 9.54 15.77
CA ILE A 28 8.04 10.44 14.71
C ILE A 28 8.25 9.66 13.40
N LEU A 29 8.85 8.47 13.49
CA LEU A 29 9.00 7.56 12.34
C LEU A 29 7.67 7.13 11.77
N PHE A 30 6.62 6.98 12.57
CA PHE A 30 5.27 6.73 12.06
C PHE A 30 4.73 7.93 11.29
N ALA A 31 4.77 9.12 11.88
CA ALA A 31 4.22 10.33 11.25
C ALA A 31 4.90 10.71 9.93
N ILE A 32 6.23 10.53 9.83
CA ILE A 32 7.01 10.89 8.64
C ILE A 32 7.22 9.68 7.73
N GLY A 33 7.51 8.52 8.30
CA GLY A 33 7.82 7.31 7.56
C GLY A 33 6.64 6.77 6.78
N VAL A 34 5.39 6.92 7.28
CA VAL A 34 4.20 6.49 6.53
C VAL A 34 4.05 7.28 5.22
N PRO A 35 3.96 8.62 5.19
CA PRO A 35 3.87 9.37 3.94
C PRO A 35 5.05 9.13 3.00
N VAL A 36 6.28 9.13 3.54
CA VAL A 36 7.49 8.95 2.73
C VAL A 36 7.52 7.55 2.11
N SER A 37 7.23 6.51 2.87
CA SER A 37 7.20 5.15 2.33
C SER A 37 6.05 4.94 1.36
N ALA A 38 4.87 5.46 1.63
CA ALA A 38 3.75 5.39 0.69
C ALA A 38 4.12 6.03 -0.67
N TYR A 39 4.79 7.19 -0.64
CA TYR A 39 5.29 7.84 -1.85
C TYR A 39 6.39 7.04 -2.56
N LEU A 40 7.35 6.48 -1.81
CA LEU A 40 8.41 5.65 -2.39
C LEU A 40 7.88 4.36 -3.02
N ILE A 41 6.91 3.71 -2.36
CA ILE A 41 6.26 2.50 -2.90
C ILE A 41 5.44 2.86 -4.14
N TYR A 42 4.75 4.01 -4.14
CA TYR A 42 4.06 4.51 -5.33
C TYR A 42 5.04 4.68 -6.50
N LEU A 43 6.15 5.38 -6.28
CA LEU A 43 7.17 5.57 -7.31
C LEU A 43 7.75 4.24 -7.79
N PHE A 44 7.92 3.26 -6.90
CA PHE A 44 8.35 1.93 -7.29
C PHE A 44 7.37 1.30 -8.29
N PHE A 45 6.07 1.29 -8.01
CA PHE A 45 5.08 0.73 -8.94
C PHE A 45 4.88 1.55 -10.21
N ASP A 46 5.21 2.84 -10.20
CA ASP A 46 5.17 3.72 -11.38
C ASP A 46 6.40 3.54 -12.30
N LEU A 47 7.40 2.75 -11.89
CA LEU A 47 8.52 2.38 -12.77
C LEU A 47 8.05 1.46 -13.89
N GLU A 48 8.62 1.64 -15.09
CA GLU A 48 8.34 0.80 -16.26
C GLU A 48 8.54 -0.70 -16.01
N LEU A 49 9.48 -1.05 -15.12
CA LEU A 49 9.72 -2.42 -14.68
C LEU A 49 8.49 -3.08 -14.05
N ASN A 50 7.55 -2.30 -13.52
CA ASN A 50 6.32 -2.77 -12.89
C ASN A 50 5.09 -2.67 -13.80
N PHE A 51 5.24 -2.23 -15.05
CA PHE A 51 4.11 -2.12 -15.99
C PHE A 51 3.54 -3.47 -16.43
N TRP A 52 4.21 -4.58 -16.13
CA TRP A 52 3.62 -5.92 -16.23
C TRP A 52 2.37 -6.05 -15.34
N LEU A 53 2.29 -5.30 -14.23
CA LEU A 53 1.10 -5.28 -13.39
C LEU A 53 -0.07 -4.60 -14.11
N HIS A 54 0.20 -3.56 -14.89
CA HIS A 54 -0.82 -2.88 -15.70
C HIS A 54 -1.41 -3.83 -16.73
N GLU A 55 -0.58 -4.64 -17.39
CA GLU A 55 -1.02 -5.67 -18.34
C GLU A 55 -2.05 -6.62 -17.73
N ILE A 56 -1.75 -7.17 -16.56
CA ILE A 56 -2.61 -8.14 -15.88
C ILE A 56 -3.96 -7.51 -15.55
N VAL A 57 -3.95 -6.32 -14.94
CA VAL A 57 -5.19 -5.66 -14.50
C VAL A 57 -6.03 -5.22 -15.72
N VAL A 58 -5.41 -4.73 -16.79
CA VAL A 58 -6.10 -4.36 -18.03
C VAL A 58 -6.77 -5.56 -18.68
N LYS A 59 -6.07 -6.69 -18.78
CA LYS A 59 -6.63 -7.94 -19.32
C LYS A 59 -7.80 -8.46 -18.49
N GLN A 60 -7.68 -8.41 -17.16
CA GLN A 60 -8.77 -8.78 -16.25
C GLN A 60 -9.97 -7.84 -16.41
N THR A 61 -9.73 -6.53 -16.48
CA THR A 61 -10.77 -5.53 -16.69
C THR A 61 -11.53 -5.79 -17.99
N VAL A 62 -10.81 -6.01 -19.10
CA VAL A 62 -11.43 -6.36 -20.39
C VAL A 62 -12.22 -7.66 -20.31
N PHE A 63 -11.70 -8.68 -19.63
CA PHE A 63 -12.42 -9.93 -19.41
C PHE A 63 -13.76 -9.71 -18.71
N PHE A 64 -13.79 -8.94 -17.62
CA PHE A 64 -15.04 -8.65 -16.89
C PHE A 64 -15.99 -7.75 -17.65
N LEU A 65 -15.47 -6.74 -18.37
CA LEU A 65 -16.29 -5.88 -19.23
C LEU A 65 -17.01 -6.70 -20.31
N ASN A 66 -16.32 -7.66 -20.91
CA ASN A 66 -16.92 -8.55 -21.90
C ASN A 66 -17.86 -9.58 -21.25
N LEU A 67 -17.50 -10.13 -20.09
CA LEU A 67 -18.31 -11.13 -19.39
C LEU A 67 -19.65 -10.57 -18.88
N PHE A 68 -19.65 -9.38 -18.29
CA PHE A 68 -20.84 -8.81 -17.65
C PHE A 68 -21.63 -7.85 -18.53
N PHE A 69 -20.97 -7.16 -19.48
CA PHE A 69 -21.58 -6.08 -20.26
C PHE A 69 -21.52 -6.27 -21.77
N ASP A 70 -20.93 -7.38 -22.27
CA ASP A 70 -20.79 -7.70 -23.70
C ASP A 70 -20.25 -6.53 -24.55
N MET A 71 -19.27 -5.81 -23.99
CA MET A 71 -18.81 -4.53 -24.55
C MET A 71 -17.86 -4.66 -25.74
N GLY A 72 -17.47 -5.87 -26.16
CA GLY A 72 -16.48 -6.08 -27.22
C GLY A 72 -15.13 -5.40 -26.95
N ALA A 73 -14.79 -5.18 -25.68
CA ALA A 73 -13.57 -4.51 -25.27
C ALA A 73 -12.33 -5.36 -25.61
N SER A 74 -11.23 -4.69 -25.95
CA SER A 74 -9.94 -5.31 -26.24
C SER A 74 -8.80 -4.53 -25.56
N THR A 75 -7.64 -5.16 -25.44
CA THR A 75 -6.45 -4.52 -24.85
C THR A 75 -5.57 -3.95 -25.95
N GLY A 76 -5.15 -2.70 -25.81
CA GLY A 76 -4.14 -2.05 -26.65
C GLY A 76 -2.82 -1.89 -25.89
N TYR A 77 -1.72 -1.91 -26.63
CA TYR A 77 -0.41 -1.63 -26.08
C TYR A 77 0.27 -0.56 -26.95
N THR A 78 0.58 0.59 -26.35
CA THR A 78 1.22 1.71 -27.03
C THR A 78 2.55 2.03 -26.36
N HIS A 79 3.64 1.94 -27.11
CA HIS A 79 4.97 2.37 -26.64
C HIS A 79 5.12 3.91 -26.63
N VAL A 80 4.08 4.65 -27.04
CA VAL A 80 4.14 6.10 -27.22
C VAL A 80 3.14 6.75 -26.28
N GLY A 81 3.64 7.30 -25.16
CA GLY A 81 2.82 8.01 -24.18
C GLY A 81 3.24 7.75 -22.74
N LYS A 82 2.48 8.31 -21.80
CA LYS A 82 2.67 8.12 -20.35
C LYS A 82 2.15 6.75 -19.85
N TYR A 83 1.23 6.14 -20.60
CA TYR A 83 0.57 4.87 -20.25
C TYR A 83 0.80 3.86 -21.36
N TYR A 84 1.41 2.72 -21.04
CA TYR A 84 1.77 1.72 -22.06
C TYR A 84 0.64 0.76 -22.40
N TRP A 85 -0.29 0.59 -21.45
CA TRP A 85 -1.47 -0.24 -21.64
C TRP A 85 -2.72 0.62 -21.71
N GLU A 86 -3.64 0.23 -22.57
CA GLU A 86 -4.94 0.85 -22.73
C GLU A 86 -6.00 -0.23 -22.98
N PHE A 87 -7.26 0.09 -22.70
CA PHE A 87 -8.37 -0.73 -23.16
C PHE A 87 -9.19 0.04 -24.20
N ILE A 88 -9.58 -0.68 -25.25
CA ILE A 88 -10.26 -0.17 -26.43
C ILE A 88 -11.67 -0.74 -26.40
N VAL A 89 -12.66 0.13 -26.29
CA VAL A 89 -14.08 -0.22 -26.41
C VAL A 89 -14.55 0.27 -27.78
N PRO A 90 -15.35 -0.53 -28.52
CA PRO A 90 -15.97 -0.07 -29.76
C PRO A 90 -16.66 1.27 -29.56
N GLU A 91 -16.53 2.16 -30.54
CA GLU A 91 -17.16 3.50 -30.56
C GLU A 91 -16.67 4.48 -29.49
N ARG A 92 -15.61 4.15 -28.74
CA ARG A 92 -14.99 5.05 -27.76
C ARG A 92 -13.50 5.25 -28.02
N PRO A 93 -12.94 6.42 -27.65
CA PRO A 93 -11.50 6.61 -27.71
C PRO A 93 -10.79 5.64 -26.75
N PRO A 94 -9.55 5.21 -27.08
CA PRO A 94 -8.75 4.38 -26.17
C PRO A 94 -8.58 5.03 -24.81
N ILE A 95 -8.72 4.24 -23.74
CA ILE A 95 -8.56 4.72 -22.36
C ILE A 95 -7.24 4.15 -21.83
N GLY A 96 -6.28 5.06 -21.61
CA GLY A 96 -4.98 4.73 -21.03
C GLY A 96 -5.12 4.25 -19.59
N PHE A 97 -4.40 3.19 -19.24
CA PHE A 97 -4.42 2.60 -17.92
C PHE A 97 -3.33 3.19 -17.04
N GLU A 98 -3.73 3.94 -16.02
CA GLU A 98 -2.80 4.57 -15.09
C GLU A 98 -2.44 3.64 -13.93
N THR A 99 -1.29 3.88 -13.30
CA THR A 99 -0.88 3.20 -12.05
C THR A 99 -1.95 3.31 -10.97
N PHE A 100 -2.73 4.40 -10.93
CA PHE A 100 -3.86 4.55 -10.02
C PHE A 100 -4.97 3.50 -10.23
N CYS A 101 -5.17 3.02 -11.46
CA CYS A 101 -6.20 2.04 -11.80
C CYS A 101 -5.90 0.63 -11.28
N THR A 102 -4.67 0.38 -10.81
CA THR A 102 -4.28 -0.91 -10.21
C THR A 102 -4.66 -1.06 -8.72
N GLY A 103 -5.19 -0.02 -8.08
CA GLY A 103 -5.45 -0.02 -6.64
C GLY A 103 -4.18 0.05 -5.77
N VAL A 104 -3.00 0.20 -6.38
CA VAL A 104 -1.69 0.29 -5.70
C VAL A 104 -1.66 1.42 -4.66
N GLN A 105 -2.39 2.52 -4.85
CA GLN A 105 -2.41 3.62 -3.89
C GLN A 105 -2.87 3.18 -2.50
N ALA A 106 -3.90 2.33 -2.41
CA ALA A 106 -4.35 1.79 -1.14
C ALA A 106 -3.27 0.89 -0.53
N ILE A 107 -2.68 0.00 -1.34
CA ILE A 107 -1.58 -0.88 -0.91
C ILE A 107 -0.41 -0.06 -0.36
N CYS A 108 0.00 1.02 -1.02
CA CYS A 108 1.09 1.90 -0.58
C CYS A 108 0.83 2.49 0.81
N VAL A 109 -0.38 3.02 1.04
CA VAL A 109 -0.76 3.64 2.31
C VAL A 109 -0.80 2.59 3.42
N PHE A 110 -1.47 1.47 3.19
CA PHE A 110 -1.58 0.41 4.19
C PHE A 110 -0.23 -0.24 4.48
N ALA A 111 0.61 -0.45 3.47
CA ALA A 111 1.96 -0.97 3.66
C ALA A 111 2.80 -0.01 4.53
N GLY A 112 2.76 1.28 4.24
CA GLY A 112 3.42 2.30 5.06
C GLY A 112 2.94 2.25 6.52
N ILE A 113 1.62 2.26 6.73
CA ILE A 113 1.04 2.18 8.08
C ILE A 113 1.53 0.92 8.81
N ILE A 114 1.42 -0.27 8.20
CA ILE A 114 1.76 -1.54 8.85
C ILE A 114 3.26 -1.57 9.22
N ILE A 115 4.13 -1.14 8.32
CA ILE A 115 5.58 -1.12 8.53
C ILE A 115 5.93 -0.18 9.69
N PHE A 116 5.41 1.05 9.67
CA PHE A 116 5.82 2.09 10.61
C PHE A 116 4.99 2.16 11.89
N THR A 117 3.90 1.41 12.01
CA THR A 117 3.08 1.40 13.24
C THR A 117 3.99 1.13 14.44
N PRO A 118 4.03 2.05 15.42
CA PRO A 118 4.93 1.94 16.55
C PRO A 118 4.49 0.79 17.45
N HIS A 119 5.47 0.17 18.11
CA HIS A 119 5.22 -0.96 18.98
C HIS A 119 5.60 -0.65 20.42
N SER A 120 4.94 -1.35 21.32
CA SER A 120 5.23 -1.19 22.74
C SER A 120 6.58 -1.82 23.08
N HIS A 121 7.31 -1.16 23.97
CA HIS A 121 8.58 -1.65 24.52
C HIS A 121 8.43 -2.81 25.50
N ASP A 122 7.20 -3.21 25.82
CA ASP A 122 6.93 -4.35 26.68
C ASP A 122 7.35 -5.67 26.01
N SER A 123 8.21 -6.45 26.66
CA SER A 123 8.84 -7.65 26.07
C SER A 123 7.84 -8.75 25.77
N ALA A 124 6.79 -8.89 26.56
CA ALA A 124 5.73 -9.87 26.33
C ALA A 124 4.86 -9.53 25.10
N THR A 125 4.78 -8.25 24.74
CA THR A 125 4.00 -7.76 23.59
C THR A 125 4.84 -7.61 22.31
N ASN A 126 6.17 -7.59 22.44
CA ASN A 126 7.11 -7.35 21.34
C ASN A 126 7.60 -8.63 20.64
N GLU A 127 7.39 -9.80 21.27
CA GLU A 127 7.67 -11.08 20.63
C GLU A 127 6.84 -11.21 19.33
N ASP A 128 7.46 -11.70 18.26
CA ASP A 128 6.85 -11.92 16.94
C ASP A 128 6.31 -10.69 16.19
N ILE A 129 6.71 -9.47 16.53
CA ILE A 129 6.13 -8.30 15.87
C ILE A 129 6.39 -8.22 14.36
N ILE A 130 7.57 -8.62 13.91
CA ILE A 130 7.92 -8.66 12.49
C ILE A 130 7.00 -9.65 11.76
N TRP A 131 6.75 -10.80 12.38
CA TRP A 131 5.87 -11.83 11.83
C TRP A 131 4.41 -11.38 11.76
N ARG A 132 3.93 -10.67 12.79
CA ARG A 132 2.58 -10.09 12.79
C ARG A 132 2.42 -9.03 11.69
N LYS A 133 3.42 -8.16 11.52
CA LYS A 133 3.42 -7.15 10.43
C LYS A 133 3.49 -7.80 9.05
N ALA A 134 4.30 -8.85 8.87
CA ALA A 134 4.37 -9.61 7.63
C ALA A 134 3.02 -10.27 7.29
N LYS A 135 2.38 -10.94 8.26
CA LYS A 135 1.02 -11.49 8.08
C LYS A 135 0.01 -10.41 7.72
N ALA A 136 0.04 -9.27 8.40
CA ALA A 136 -0.86 -8.15 8.11
C ALA A 136 -0.64 -7.60 6.69
N LEU A 137 0.61 -7.47 6.23
CA LEU A 137 0.93 -7.08 4.86
C LEU A 137 0.37 -8.07 3.84
N ILE A 138 0.62 -9.37 4.03
CA ILE A 138 0.14 -10.41 3.11
C ILE A 138 -1.39 -10.41 3.03
N VAL A 139 -2.07 -10.43 4.18
CA VAL A 139 -3.54 -10.43 4.23
C VAL A 139 -4.11 -9.16 3.60
N SER A 140 -3.53 -7.99 3.88
CA SER A 140 -3.99 -6.73 3.29
C SER A 140 -3.81 -6.74 1.77
N SER A 141 -2.65 -7.18 1.27
CA SER A 141 -2.39 -7.29 -0.18
C SER A 141 -3.37 -8.24 -0.87
N VAL A 142 -3.70 -9.38 -0.24
CA VAL A 142 -4.69 -10.32 -0.78
C VAL A 142 -6.08 -9.69 -0.82
N ILE A 143 -6.50 -8.99 0.22
CA ILE A 143 -7.80 -8.30 0.23
C ILE A 143 -7.85 -7.24 -0.87
N PHE A 144 -6.81 -6.42 -1.01
CA PHE A 144 -6.76 -5.42 -2.09
C PHE A 144 -6.76 -6.06 -3.47
N TYR A 145 -6.05 -7.18 -3.65
CA TYR A 145 -6.08 -7.92 -4.90
C TYR A 145 -7.50 -8.41 -5.23
N VAL A 146 -8.21 -9.01 -4.25
CA VAL A 146 -9.59 -9.47 -4.44
C VAL A 146 -10.55 -8.32 -4.75
N VAL A 147 -10.47 -7.22 -3.99
CA VAL A 147 -11.34 -6.05 -4.19
C VAL A 147 -11.06 -5.33 -5.51
N ASN A 148 -9.83 -5.39 -6.01
CA ASN A 148 -9.49 -4.76 -7.29
C ASN A 148 -9.78 -5.67 -8.50
N ILE A 149 -10.14 -6.94 -8.27
CA ILE A 149 -10.55 -7.92 -9.30
C ILE A 149 -12.06 -8.03 -9.41
N ILE A 150 -12.80 -7.88 -8.30
CA ILE A 150 -14.27 -7.91 -8.25
C ILE A 150 -14.82 -6.51 -8.52
#